data_AF-E3KZR6-F1
#
_entry.id   AF-E3KZR6-F1
#
_cell.length_a   1.000
_cell.length_b   1.000
_cell.length_c   1.000
_cell.angle_alpha   90.00
_cell.angle_beta   90.00
_cell.angle_gamma   90.00
#
_symmetry.space_group_name_H-M   'P 1'
#
loop_
_entity.id
_entity.type
_entity.pdbx_description
1 polymer ?
#
loop_
_entity_poly.entity_id
_entity_poly.type
_entity_poly.pdbx_seq_one_letter_code
_entity_poly.pdbx_strand_id
1 'polypeptide(L)'
;MTSPKKEIDPDVNWSSPLPKQTPSDAPNDAKEADDAKVFTYLVVAPDLGDSKRAILRAEHFKMAQEGLKTGRIVNAGAMLESDASESNNFDPKMIGSWLLIKARSIEEARRLCLNDIYAKESAWDTTKLQITPVKTLV
;
A
#
# COMPACT_ATOMS: atom_id res chain seq x y z
N MET A 1 -9.71 -22.76 -17.29
CA MET A 1 -10.30 -21.52 -17.84
C MET A 1 -9.60 -20.36 -17.15
N THR A 2 -8.78 -19.62 -17.89
CA THR A 2 -8.07 -18.45 -17.36
C THR A 2 -9.07 -17.30 -17.30
N SER A 3 -9.42 -16.82 -16.12
CA SER A 3 -10.25 -15.62 -15.99
C SER A 3 -9.62 -14.46 -16.78
N PRO A 4 -10.43 -13.58 -17.41
CA PRO A 4 -9.89 -12.39 -18.05
C PRO A 4 -9.07 -11.60 -17.03
N LYS A 5 -7.82 -11.25 -17.36
CA LYS A 5 -7.04 -10.35 -16.52
C LYS A 5 -7.79 -9.02 -16.46
N LYS A 6 -8.32 -8.66 -15.29
CA LYS A 6 -8.93 -7.34 -15.07
C LYS A 6 -7.90 -6.27 -15.46
N GLU A 7 -8.34 -5.31 -16.27
CA GLU A 7 -7.50 -4.19 -16.68
C GLU A 7 -7.20 -3.32 -15.46
N ILE A 8 -5.92 -3.18 -15.11
CA ILE A 8 -5.47 -2.38 -13.98
C ILE A 8 -5.09 -1.02 -14.54
N ASP A 9 -5.73 0.02 -14.02
CA ASP A 9 -5.39 1.41 -14.33
C ASP A 9 -3.88 1.62 -14.06
N PRO A 10 -3.07 1.93 -15.10
CA PRO A 10 -1.63 2.11 -14.94
C PRO A 10 -1.28 3.29 -14.02
N ASP A 11 -2.20 4.26 -13.89
CA ASP A 11 -2.02 5.51 -13.16
C ASP A 11 -2.64 5.48 -11.76
N VAL A 12 -3.12 4.31 -11.31
CA VAL A 12 -3.66 4.11 -9.96
C VAL A 12 -2.62 4.52 -8.91
N ASN A 13 -3.03 5.38 -7.98
CA ASN A 13 -2.19 5.92 -6.93
C ASN A 13 -2.99 6.13 -5.64
N TRP A 14 -2.36 6.63 -4.59
CA TRP A 14 -2.98 6.78 -3.27
C TRP A 14 -4.18 7.74 -3.26
N SER A 15 -4.25 8.69 -4.19
CA SER A 15 -5.41 9.58 -4.33
C SER A 15 -6.54 9.00 -5.18
N SER A 16 -6.31 7.88 -5.87
CA SER A 16 -7.34 7.23 -6.68
C SER A 16 -8.49 6.74 -5.79
N PRO A 17 -9.74 7.10 -6.09
CA PRO A 17 -10.89 6.73 -5.25
C PRO A 17 -11.01 5.21 -5.15
N LEU A 18 -11.42 4.72 -3.98
CA LEU A 18 -11.91 3.35 -3.87
C LEU A 18 -13.27 3.22 -4.56
N PRO A 19 -13.59 2.07 -5.17
CA PRO A 19 -14.94 1.79 -5.64
C PRO A 19 -15.95 2.02 -4.51
N LYS A 20 -17.07 2.68 -4.82
CA LYS A 20 -18.17 2.83 -3.87
C LYS A 20 -18.75 1.43 -3.60
N GLN A 21 -18.67 0.96 -2.36
CA GLN A 21 -19.38 -0.24 -1.95
C GLN A 21 -20.87 0.13 -1.81
N THR A 22 -21.69 -0.28 -2.77
CA THR A 22 -23.14 -0.20 -2.61
C THR A 22 -23.57 -1.32 -1.65
N PRO A 23 -24.37 -1.05 -0.60
CA PRO A 23 -24.97 -2.09 0.21
C PRO A 23 -25.80 -3.02 -0.69
N SER A 24 -25.44 -4.29 -0.77
CA SER A 24 -26.14 -5.27 -1.59
C SER A 24 -27.27 -5.90 -0.79
N ASP A 25 -28.50 -5.43 -1.02
CA ASP A 25 -29.75 -6.11 -0.61
C ASP A 25 -30.35 -6.94 -1.77
N ALA A 26 -29.67 -7.06 -2.90
CA ALA A 26 -30.18 -7.76 -4.08
C ALA A 26 -29.41 -9.05 -4.36
N PRO A 27 -30.07 -10.22 -4.40
CA PRO A 27 -29.47 -11.40 -4.98
C PRO A 27 -29.46 -11.22 -6.50
N ASN A 28 -28.27 -11.39 -7.11
CA ASN A 28 -28.10 -11.87 -8.48
C ASN A 28 -27.65 -10.91 -9.61
N ASP A 29 -26.73 -9.97 -9.35
CA ASP A 29 -25.86 -9.40 -10.41
C ASP A 29 -24.37 -9.66 -10.10
N ALA A 30 -23.93 -10.89 -10.37
CA ALA A 30 -22.56 -11.35 -10.09
C ALA A 30 -21.46 -10.62 -10.88
N LYS A 31 -21.82 -9.80 -11.88
CA LYS A 31 -20.89 -9.11 -12.77
C LYS A 31 -20.53 -7.69 -12.30
N GLU A 32 -21.48 -6.95 -11.71
CA GLU A 32 -21.21 -5.65 -11.08
C GLU A 32 -20.54 -5.78 -9.70
N ALA A 33 -20.85 -6.85 -8.97
CA ALA A 33 -20.31 -7.09 -7.63
C ALA A 33 -18.78 -7.30 -7.61
N ASP A 34 -18.18 -7.71 -8.74
CA ASP A 34 -16.76 -8.07 -8.80
C ASP A 34 -15.84 -6.84 -9.02
N ASP A 35 -16.37 -5.74 -9.58
CA ASP A 35 -15.62 -4.48 -9.76
C ASP A 35 -15.66 -3.57 -8.52
N ALA A 36 -16.62 -3.81 -7.62
CA ALA A 36 -16.76 -3.08 -6.35
C ALA A 36 -15.98 -3.71 -5.18
N LYS A 37 -15.46 -4.94 -5.34
CA LYS A 37 -14.84 -5.66 -4.23
C LYS A 37 -13.42 -5.16 -3.97
N VAL A 38 -13.18 -4.79 -2.71
CA VAL A 38 -11.89 -4.28 -2.22
C VAL A 38 -11.38 -5.22 -1.15
N PHE A 39 -10.10 -5.55 -1.21
CA PHE A 39 -9.40 -6.42 -0.27
C PHE A 39 -8.32 -5.64 0.46
N THR A 40 -7.98 -6.11 1.66
CA THR A 40 -6.92 -5.53 2.48
C THR A 40 -5.63 -6.32 2.31
N TYR A 41 -4.52 -5.59 2.17
CA TYR A 41 -3.18 -6.16 2.02
C TYR A 41 -2.22 -5.53 3.02
N LEU A 42 -1.38 -6.36 3.64
CA LEU A 42 -0.19 -5.91 4.35
C LEU A 42 0.96 -5.79 3.35
N VAL A 43 1.58 -4.62 3.30
CA VAL A 43 2.75 -4.32 2.50
C VAL A 43 3.94 -4.18 3.45
N VAL A 44 5.02 -4.86 3.10
CA VAL A 44 6.34 -4.70 3.72
C VAL A 44 7.30 -4.26 2.62
N ALA A 45 7.81 -3.03 2.74
CA ALA A 45 8.66 -2.38 1.76
C ALA A 45 10.01 -2.00 2.39
N PRO A 46 11.03 -2.87 2.30
CA PRO A 46 12.36 -2.57 2.81
C PRO A 46 13.01 -1.41 2.06
N ASP A 47 13.88 -0.66 2.73
CA ASP A 47 14.72 0.35 2.08
C ASP A 47 15.89 -0.28 1.32
N LEU A 48 16.38 0.44 0.31
CA LEU A 48 17.69 0.17 -0.30
C LEU A 48 18.82 0.48 0.70
N GLY A 49 19.99 -0.13 0.50
CA GLY A 49 21.17 0.16 1.32
C GLY A 49 21.60 1.64 1.24
N ASP A 50 21.47 2.24 0.06
CA ASP A 50 21.73 3.64 -0.26
C ASP A 50 20.44 4.47 -0.42
N SER A 51 19.40 4.12 0.34
CA SER A 51 18.06 4.71 0.23
C SER A 51 18.04 6.24 0.24
N LYS A 52 17.31 6.82 -0.73
CA LYS A 52 17.02 8.26 -0.79
C LYS A 52 15.88 8.72 0.12
N ARG A 53 15.44 7.88 1.08
CA ARG A 53 14.31 8.15 1.99
C ARG A 53 14.32 9.57 2.57
N ALA A 54 15.45 10.03 3.08
CA ALA A 54 15.54 11.30 3.81
C ALA A 54 15.09 12.50 2.97
N ILE A 55 15.50 12.55 1.71
CA ILE A 55 15.18 13.63 0.77
C ILE A 55 13.74 13.49 0.27
N LEU A 56 13.28 12.26 0.05
CA LEU A 56 11.95 11.97 -0.52
C LEU A 56 10.83 11.94 0.54
N ARG A 57 11.16 12.01 1.84
CA ARG A 57 10.21 11.76 2.94
C ARG A 57 9.03 12.73 2.94
N ALA A 58 9.26 14.00 2.68
CA ALA A 58 8.18 14.99 2.67
C ALA A 58 7.12 14.65 1.60
N GLU A 59 7.56 14.25 0.41
CA GLU A 59 6.66 13.90 -0.69
C GLU A 59 5.94 12.57 -0.43
N HIS A 60 6.66 11.55 0.02
CA HIS A 60 6.07 10.27 0.40
C HIS A 60 4.99 10.45 1.48
N PHE A 61 5.27 11.29 2.49
CA PHE A 61 4.31 11.55 3.56
C PHE A 61 3.04 12.24 3.04
N LYS A 62 3.18 13.23 2.14
CA LYS A 62 2.05 13.88 1.48
C LYS A 62 1.20 12.87 0.68
N MET A 63 1.86 12.00 -0.07
CA MET A 63 1.23 10.92 -0.83
C MET A 63 0.46 9.95 0.07
N ALA A 64 1.08 9.53 1.18
CA ALA A 64 0.47 8.63 2.15
C ALA A 64 -0.72 9.28 2.87
N GLN A 65 -0.66 10.58 3.18
CA GLN A 65 -1.77 11.34 3.75
C GLN A 65 -3.00 11.35 2.84
N GLU A 66 -2.82 11.54 1.53
CA GLU A 66 -3.93 11.41 0.58
C GLU A 66 -4.46 9.96 0.55
N GLY A 67 -3.59 8.95 0.63
CA GLY A 67 -3.99 7.55 0.75
C GLY A 67 -4.85 7.26 1.98
N LEU A 68 -4.50 7.83 3.13
CA LEU A 68 -5.30 7.74 4.37
C LEU A 68 -6.66 8.41 4.19
N LYS A 69 -6.68 9.61 3.59
CA LYS A 69 -7.90 10.40 3.34
C LYS A 69 -8.87 9.70 2.38
N THR A 70 -8.38 9.02 1.35
CA THR A 70 -9.21 8.27 0.40
C THR A 70 -9.59 6.87 0.90
N GLY A 71 -8.99 6.43 2.00
CA GLY A 71 -9.13 5.07 2.54
C GLY A 71 -8.36 4.00 1.78
N ARG A 72 -7.55 4.37 0.78
CA ARG A 72 -6.61 3.46 0.09
C ARG A 72 -5.55 2.93 1.05
N ILE A 73 -5.13 3.72 2.02
CA ILE A 73 -4.30 3.32 3.15
C ILE A 73 -5.20 3.27 4.37
N VAL A 74 -5.23 2.13 5.06
CA VAL A 74 -5.91 1.95 6.35
C VAL A 74 -5.00 2.46 7.47
N ASN A 75 -3.73 2.07 7.44
CA ASN A 75 -2.69 2.56 8.36
C ASN A 75 -1.30 2.33 7.74
N ALA A 76 -0.27 3.03 8.22
CA ALA A 76 1.11 2.89 7.73
C ALA A 76 2.13 3.41 8.74
N GLY A 77 3.39 2.97 8.60
CA GLY A 77 4.50 3.46 9.40
C GLY A 77 5.86 3.04 8.88
N ALA A 78 6.91 3.50 9.55
CA ALA A 78 8.27 3.03 9.31
C ALA A 78 8.53 1.71 10.03
N MET A 79 9.32 0.83 9.42
CA MET A 79 9.95 -0.29 10.12
C MET A 79 11.29 0.20 10.71
N LEU A 80 11.61 -0.27 11.90
CA LEU A 80 12.78 0.16 12.66
C LEU A 80 13.80 -0.99 12.77
N GLU A 81 15.09 -0.65 12.79
CA GLU A 81 16.18 -1.63 12.85
C GLU A 81 16.24 -2.38 14.19
N SER A 82 15.81 -1.74 15.27
CA SER A 82 15.86 -2.27 16.63
C SER A 82 14.68 -1.74 17.46
N ASP A 83 14.54 -2.27 18.68
CA ASP A 83 13.69 -1.64 19.70
C ASP A 83 14.23 -0.22 20.02
N ALA A 84 13.33 0.70 20.36
CA ALA A 84 13.67 2.03 20.82
C ALA A 84 14.52 1.99 22.10
N SER A 85 14.30 1.02 22.99
CA SER A 85 15.07 0.86 24.22
C SER A 85 16.56 0.55 24.01
N GLU A 86 16.92 0.05 22.82
CA GLU A 86 18.31 -0.30 22.47
C GLU A 86 19.08 0.87 21.84
N SER A 87 18.39 1.96 21.53
CA SER A 87 19.01 3.15 20.91
C SER A 87 19.30 4.22 21.97
N ASN A 88 20.49 4.82 21.91
CA ASN A 88 20.94 5.84 22.86
C ASN A 88 20.00 7.08 22.95
N ASN A 89 19.15 7.29 21.95
CA ASN A 89 18.26 8.45 21.82
C ASN A 89 16.78 8.09 21.62
N PHE A 90 16.37 6.83 21.81
CA PHE A 90 15.01 6.34 21.52
C PHE A 90 14.54 6.57 20.07
N ASP A 91 15.48 6.71 19.12
CA ASP A 91 15.19 6.94 17.69
C ASP A 91 15.99 5.95 16.81
N PRO A 92 15.53 4.68 16.73
CA PRO A 92 16.17 3.69 15.87
C PRO A 92 16.11 4.08 14.40
N LYS A 93 17.11 3.62 13.64
CA LYS A 93 17.14 3.82 12.19
C LYS A 93 15.91 3.19 11.53
N MET A 94 15.29 3.95 10.61
CA MET A 94 14.26 3.43 9.73
C MET A 94 14.89 2.54 8.64
N ILE A 95 14.35 1.33 8.46
CA ILE A 95 14.85 0.31 7.52
C ILE A 95 13.84 -0.05 6.43
N GLY A 96 12.70 0.60 6.42
CA GLY A 96 11.63 0.34 5.47
C GLY A 96 10.32 0.93 5.91
N SER A 97 9.25 0.54 5.23
CA SER A 97 7.89 0.96 5.54
C SER A 97 6.98 -0.27 5.60
N TRP A 98 5.97 -0.20 6.46
CA TRP A 98 4.85 -1.11 6.45
C TRP A 98 3.58 -0.33 6.15
N LEU A 99 2.69 -0.90 5.35
CA LEU A 99 1.40 -0.29 5.01
C LEU A 99 0.30 -1.35 5.05
N LEU A 100 -0.85 -0.98 5.58
CA LEU A 100 -2.07 -1.74 5.46
C LEU A 100 -2.95 -1.02 4.45
N ILE A 101 -3.13 -1.60 3.25
CA ILE A 101 -3.76 -0.91 2.11
C ILE A 101 -4.98 -1.65 1.59
N LYS A 102 -5.82 -0.93 0.84
CA LYS A 102 -7.02 -1.43 0.17
C LYS A 102 -6.87 -1.38 -1.36
N ALA A 103 -7.08 -2.52 -2.01
CA ALA A 103 -6.99 -2.66 -3.47
C ALA A 103 -7.95 -3.72 -4.01
N ARG A 104 -8.24 -3.67 -5.31
CA ARG A 104 -9.10 -4.64 -6.02
C ARG A 104 -8.43 -5.98 -6.29
N SER A 105 -7.10 -6.01 -6.29
CA SER A 105 -6.30 -7.23 -6.42
C SER A 105 -4.88 -7.03 -5.88
N ILE A 106 -4.09 -8.11 -5.79
CA ILE A 106 -2.69 -8.03 -5.37
C ILE A 106 -1.83 -7.28 -6.42
N GLU A 107 -2.21 -7.33 -7.69
CA GLU A 107 -1.55 -6.61 -8.77
C GLU A 107 -1.84 -5.10 -8.69
N GLU A 108 -3.07 -4.68 -8.37
CA GLU A 108 -3.37 -3.27 -8.10
C GLU A 108 -2.63 -2.79 -6.84
N ALA A 109 -2.59 -3.60 -5.78
CA ALA A 109 -1.79 -3.31 -4.58
C ALA A 109 -0.30 -3.11 -4.93
N ARG A 110 0.26 -3.97 -5.80
CA ARG A 110 1.63 -3.83 -6.28
C ARG A 110 1.81 -2.57 -7.10
N ARG A 111 0.89 -2.25 -8.00
CA ARG A 111 0.95 -1.04 -8.83
C ARG A 111 0.91 0.22 -7.97
N LEU A 112 0.01 0.29 -6.99
CA LEU A 112 -0.04 1.38 -6.00
C LEU A 112 1.32 1.60 -5.32
N CYS A 113 1.95 0.52 -4.83
CA CYS A 113 3.27 0.60 -4.18
C CYS A 113 4.36 1.06 -5.16
N LEU A 114 4.39 0.52 -6.38
CA LEU A 114 5.36 0.92 -7.41
C LEU A 114 5.14 2.35 -7.93
N ASN A 115 3.94 2.89 -7.74
CA ASN A 115 3.62 4.27 -8.10
C ASN A 115 3.99 5.29 -7.01
N ASP A 116 4.40 4.83 -5.82
CA ASP A 116 4.91 5.68 -4.73
C ASP A 116 6.27 6.28 -5.08
N ILE A 117 6.53 7.51 -4.62
CA ILE A 117 7.82 8.18 -4.83
C ILE A 117 8.99 7.37 -4.24
N TYR A 118 8.81 6.69 -3.11
CA TYR A 118 9.83 5.84 -2.53
C TYR A 118 10.18 4.64 -3.41
N ALA A 119 9.24 4.11 -4.19
CA ALA A 119 9.52 3.07 -5.17
C ALA A 119 10.17 3.64 -6.43
N LYS A 120 9.65 4.76 -6.95
CA LYS A 120 10.11 5.37 -8.21
C LYS A 120 11.53 5.93 -8.11
N GLU A 121 11.85 6.58 -6.99
CA GLU A 121 13.07 7.36 -6.83
C GLU A 121 14.09 6.67 -5.91
N SER A 122 14.05 5.34 -5.83
CA SER A 122 15.07 4.51 -5.15
C SER A 122 15.20 4.77 -3.64
N ALA A 123 14.09 4.85 -2.92
CA ALA A 123 14.11 4.70 -1.46
C ALA A 123 13.85 3.25 -1.04
N TRP A 124 12.86 2.58 -1.65
CA TRP A 124 12.51 1.19 -1.40
C TRP A 124 13.23 0.22 -2.33
N ASP A 125 13.61 -0.94 -1.81
CA ASP A 125 14.07 -2.09 -2.57
C ASP A 125 12.84 -2.85 -3.11
N THR A 126 12.38 -2.45 -4.30
CA THR A 126 11.18 -3.03 -4.92
C THR A 126 11.32 -4.52 -5.26
N THR A 127 12.55 -5.05 -5.30
CA THR A 127 12.82 -6.49 -5.51
C THR A 127 12.48 -7.31 -4.27
N LYS A 128 12.48 -6.68 -3.09
CA LYS A 128 12.13 -7.29 -1.79
C LYS A 128 10.75 -6.88 -1.29
N LEU A 129 9.97 -6.17 -2.09
CA LEU A 129 8.60 -5.76 -1.75
C LEU A 129 7.72 -6.99 -1.54
N GLN A 130 7.15 -7.12 -0.34
CA GLN A 130 6.19 -8.17 0.01
C GLN A 130 4.79 -7.59 0.13
N ILE A 131 3.80 -8.30 -0.43
CA ILE A 131 2.39 -7.93 -0.37
C ILE A 131 1.61 -9.18 -0.02
N THR A 132 0.93 -9.16 1.12
CA THR A 132 0.23 -10.32 1.67
C THR A 132 -1.24 -9.98 1.87
N PRO A 133 -2.19 -10.77 1.33
CA PRO A 133 -3.60 -10.61 1.65
C PRO A 133 -3.84 -10.87 3.14
N VAL A 134 -4.59 -9.99 3.81
CA VAL A 134 -4.86 -10.13 5.24
C VAL A 134 -6.34 -9.92 5.55
N LYS A 135 -6.81 -10.53 6.64
CA LYS A 135 -8.06 -10.17 7.29
C LYS A 135 -7.72 -9.42 8.58
N THR A 136 -8.25 -8.22 8.73
CA THR A 136 -8.08 -7.45 9.96
C THR A 136 -9.15 -7.87 10.96
N LEU A 137 -8.81 -7.84 12.25
CA LEU A 137 -9.78 -8.08 13.32
C LEU A 137 -10.68 -6.85 13.55
N VAL A 138 -10.13 -5.66 13.27
CA VAL A 138 -10.76 -4.34 13.42
C VAL A 138 -10.91 -3.64 12.08
#